data_AF-A0A7C5GG77-F1
#
_entry.id   AF-A0A7C5GG77-F1
#
_cell.length_a   1.000
_cell.length_b   1.000
_cell.length_c   1.000
_cell.angle_alpha   90.00
_cell.angle_beta   90.00
_cell.angle_gamma   90.00
#
_symmetry.space_group_name_H-M   'P 1'
#
loop_
_entity.id
_entity.type
_entity.pdbx_description
1 polymer ?
#
loop_
_entity_poly.entity_id
_entity_poly.type
_entity_poly.pdbx_seq_one_letter_code
_entity_poly.pdbx_strand_id
1 'polypeptide(L)'
;MRQSPRFLMLQRIRFLTLFFLARRERYMKNKILLIILVFSVALNIAAGVSLCYHWLRAKRVFGPPPFWEGISKCEKLPPHERDEREWIHNLRQEALPGVMALRDSLELQREKLIRLLQSPEPDSVEIEQTYNRMTELRTAIERKIFEAIKRKTRDLPPEARARILNNLGRRLGGRAWGHKMKERRER
;
A
#
# COMPACT_ATOMS: atom_id res chain seq x y z
N MET A 1 18.92 -82.85 -13.69
CA MET A 1 19.15 -81.77 -14.67
C MET A 1 19.99 -80.68 -14.02
N ARG A 2 21.26 -80.50 -14.41
CA ARG A 2 22.14 -79.43 -13.90
C ARG A 2 22.00 -78.20 -14.80
N GLN A 3 21.50 -77.08 -14.27
CA GLN A 3 21.47 -75.82 -15.02
C GLN A 3 22.91 -75.36 -15.29
N SER A 4 23.19 -74.95 -16.54
CA SER A 4 24.54 -74.57 -16.93
C SER A 4 24.95 -73.26 -16.22
N PRO A 5 26.20 -73.14 -15.74
CA PRO A 5 26.68 -71.94 -15.05
C PRO A 5 26.57 -70.67 -15.89
N ARG A 6 26.53 -70.81 -17.23
CA ARG A 6 26.30 -69.70 -18.17
C ARG A 6 24.90 -69.10 -18.05
N PHE A 7 23.89 -69.92 -17.73
CA PHE A 7 22.51 -69.45 -17.56
C PHE A 7 22.36 -68.56 -16.31
N LEU A 8 23.00 -68.95 -15.20
CA LEU A 8 23.01 -68.17 -13.96
C LEU A 8 23.75 -66.83 -14.13
N MET A 9 24.81 -66.80 -14.94
CA MET A 9 25.56 -65.57 -15.21
C MET A 9 24.73 -64.57 -16.04
N LEU A 10 24.02 -65.05 -17.07
CA LEU A 10 23.16 -64.19 -17.89
C LEU A 10 21.95 -63.64 -17.11
N GLN A 11 21.38 -64.41 -16.19
CA GLN A 11 20.32 -63.92 -15.30
C GLN A 11 20.83 -62.82 -14.36
N ARG A 12 22.04 -62.96 -13.80
CA ARG A 12 22.64 -61.94 -12.93
C ARG A 12 22.91 -60.63 -13.67
N ILE A 13 23.41 -60.70 -14.90
CA ILE A 13 23.65 -59.51 -15.72
C ILE A 13 22.32 -58.80 -16.03
N ARG A 14 21.28 -59.53 -16.46
CA ARG A 14 19.95 -58.96 -16.73
C ARG A 14 19.35 -58.29 -15.50
N PHE A 15 19.45 -58.93 -14.33
CA PHE A 15 18.95 -58.38 -13.08
C PHE A 15 19.67 -57.09 -12.70
N LEU A 16 21.00 -57.03 -12.85
CA LEU A 16 21.78 -55.82 -12.57
C LEU A 16 21.42 -54.68 -13.53
N THR A 17 21.30 -54.94 -14.85
CA THR A 17 20.88 -53.89 -15.80
C THR A 17 19.49 -53.33 -15.50
N LEU A 18 18.51 -54.18 -15.16
CA LEU A 18 17.16 -53.75 -14.78
C LEU A 18 17.17 -52.97 -13.46
N PHE A 19 17.97 -53.41 -12.48
CA PHE A 19 18.13 -52.72 -11.22
C PHE A 19 18.76 -51.32 -11.39
N PHE A 20 19.80 -51.19 -12.22
CA PHE A 20 20.43 -49.90 -12.52
C PHE A 20 19.50 -48.96 -13.29
N LEU A 21 18.72 -49.47 -14.26
CA LEU A 21 17.71 -48.69 -14.98
C LEU A 21 16.60 -48.18 -14.04
N ALA A 22 16.05 -49.04 -13.18
CA ALA A 22 15.02 -48.67 -12.21
C ALA A 22 15.52 -47.70 -11.12
N ARG A 23 16.82 -47.74 -10.79
CA ARG A 23 17.45 -46.79 -9.86
C ARG A 23 17.70 -45.43 -10.50
N ARG A 24 18.08 -45.39 -11.78
CA ARG A 24 18.27 -44.14 -12.55
C ARG A 24 16.96 -43.38 -12.75
N GLU A 25 15.86 -44.09 -13.00
CA GLU A 25 14.54 -43.48 -13.19
C GLU A 25 14.02 -42.81 -11.90
N ARG A 26 14.19 -43.46 -10.74
CA ARG A 26 13.83 -42.87 -9.43
C ARG A 26 14.68 -41.65 -9.09
N TYR A 27 15.96 -41.68 -9.43
CA TYR A 27 16.87 -40.56 -9.17
C TYR A 27 16.55 -39.32 -10.02
N MET A 28 16.19 -39.49 -11.30
CA MET A 28 15.78 -38.38 -12.17
C MET A 28 14.42 -37.80 -11.75
N LYS A 29 13.45 -38.63 -11.37
CA LYS A 29 12.14 -38.20 -10.85
C LYS A 29 12.29 -37.38 -9.56
N ASN A 30 13.14 -37.82 -8.64
CA ASN A 30 13.40 -37.09 -7.39
C ASN A 30 14.06 -35.74 -7.63
N LYS A 31 14.99 -35.64 -8.60
CA LYS A 31 15.61 -34.36 -8.97
C LYS A 31 14.60 -33.38 -9.57
N ILE A 32 13.74 -33.85 -10.47
CA ILE A 32 12.71 -33.00 -11.09
C ILE A 32 11.70 -32.54 -10.03
N LEU A 33 11.24 -33.44 -9.15
CA LEU A 33 10.36 -33.09 -8.04
C LEU A 33 10.99 -32.05 -7.11
N LEU A 34 12.27 -32.18 -6.80
CA LEU A 34 13.00 -31.23 -5.97
C LEU A 34 13.11 -29.85 -6.65
N ILE A 35 13.38 -29.80 -7.96
CA ILE A 35 13.42 -28.55 -8.72
C ILE A 35 12.05 -27.85 -8.72
N ILE A 36 10.97 -28.59 -8.99
CA ILE A 36 9.59 -28.05 -8.97
C ILE A 36 9.24 -27.53 -7.57
N LEU A 37 9.62 -28.25 -6.52
CA LEU A 37 9.39 -27.84 -5.14
C LEU A 37 10.12 -26.55 -4.80
N VAL A 38 11.41 -26.45 -5.11
CA VAL A 38 12.20 -25.23 -4.88
C VAL A 38 11.61 -24.05 -5.65
N PHE A 39 11.19 -24.26 -6.90
CA PHE A 39 10.58 -23.22 -7.71
C PHE A 39 9.24 -22.72 -7.13
N SER A 40 8.39 -23.63 -6.68
CA SER A 40 7.12 -23.31 -6.01
C SER A 40 7.34 -22.50 -4.73
N VAL A 41 8.30 -22.90 -3.89
CA VAL A 41 8.65 -22.18 -2.67
C VAL A 41 9.19 -20.79 -2.99
N ALA A 42 10.08 -20.67 -3.97
CA ALA A 42 10.63 -19.38 -4.40
C ALA A 42 9.54 -18.42 -4.89
N LEU A 43 8.57 -18.89 -5.67
CA LEU A 43 7.42 -18.09 -6.12
C LEU A 43 6.58 -17.58 -4.94
N ASN A 44 6.30 -18.43 -3.96
CA ASN A 44 5.54 -18.02 -2.77
C ASN A 44 6.29 -16.98 -1.93
N ILE A 45 7.60 -17.15 -1.76
CA ILE A 45 8.45 -16.17 -1.06
C ILE A 45 8.46 -14.84 -1.83
N ALA A 46 8.64 -14.88 -3.15
CA ALA A 46 8.62 -13.68 -3.99
C ALA A 46 7.28 -12.93 -3.90
N ALA A 47 6.16 -13.66 -3.94
CA ALA A 47 4.83 -13.07 -3.77
C ALA A 47 4.67 -12.45 -2.37
N GLY A 48 5.06 -13.16 -1.31
CA GLY A 48 5.00 -12.66 0.06
C GLY A 48 5.84 -11.41 0.29
N VAL A 49 7.08 -11.40 -0.22
CA VAL A 49 7.98 -10.24 -0.16
C VAL A 49 7.41 -9.07 -0.97
N SER A 50 6.87 -9.31 -2.16
CA SER A 50 6.22 -8.27 -2.98
C SER A 50 5.01 -7.66 -2.27
N LEU A 51 4.15 -8.49 -1.67
CA LEU A 51 2.97 -8.04 -0.93
C LEU A 51 3.39 -7.25 0.32
N CYS A 52 4.38 -7.75 1.07
CA CYS A 52 4.91 -7.10 2.25
C CYS A 52 5.58 -5.76 1.90
N TYR A 53 6.33 -5.71 0.81
CA TYR A 53 6.94 -4.49 0.28
C TYR A 53 5.88 -3.46 -0.13
N HIS A 54 4.84 -3.86 -0.87
CA HIS A 54 3.73 -2.98 -1.23
C HIS A 54 2.98 -2.47 0.01
N TRP A 55 2.75 -3.33 1.01
CA TRP A 55 2.06 -2.96 2.24
C TRP A 55 2.91 -2.03 3.13
N LEU A 56 4.21 -2.30 3.27
CA LEU A 56 5.14 -1.42 3.99
C LEU A 56 5.33 -0.09 3.28
N ARG A 57 5.42 -0.09 1.95
CA ARG A 57 5.44 1.14 1.15
C ARG A 57 4.16 1.94 1.39
N ALA A 58 2.99 1.30 1.34
CA ALA A 58 1.71 1.92 1.67
C ALA A 58 1.61 2.45 3.12
N LYS A 59 2.45 1.97 4.06
CA LYS A 59 2.50 2.50 5.43
C LYS A 59 3.57 3.57 5.67
N ARG A 60 4.72 3.51 5.00
CA ARG A 60 5.85 4.43 5.22
C ARG A 60 5.80 5.68 4.34
N VAL A 61 5.18 5.58 3.18
CA VAL A 61 5.01 6.69 2.23
C VAL A 61 4.00 7.74 2.71
N PHE A 62 2.97 7.28 3.41
CA PHE A 62 1.98 8.14 4.01
C PHE A 62 2.54 8.57 5.36
N GLY A 63 3.13 9.77 5.42
CA GLY A 63 3.45 10.44 6.68
C GLY A 63 2.21 10.64 7.56
N PRO A 64 2.18 11.61 8.51
CA PRO A 64 0.98 11.82 9.33
C PRO A 64 -0.27 11.84 8.45
N PRO A 65 -1.34 11.13 8.86
CA PRO A 65 -2.59 11.00 8.13
C PRO A 65 -2.90 12.26 7.33
N PRO A 66 -2.78 12.25 6.00
CA PRO A 66 -3.14 13.43 5.24
C PRO A 66 -4.58 13.79 5.58
N PHE A 67 -4.90 15.09 5.62
CA PHE A 67 -6.22 15.69 5.93
C PHE A 67 -7.47 14.80 5.67
N TRP A 68 -7.50 14.07 4.55
CA TRP A 68 -8.56 13.13 4.18
C TRP A 68 -8.75 11.91 5.11
N GLU A 69 -7.75 11.44 5.85
CA GLU A 69 -7.91 10.31 6.78
C GLU A 69 -8.74 10.71 8.02
N GLY A 70 -8.71 12.00 8.39
CA GLY A 70 -9.67 12.56 9.33
C GLY A 70 -11.10 12.54 8.77
N ILE A 71 -11.25 12.77 7.46
CA ILE A 71 -12.53 12.75 6.74
C ILE A 71 -13.02 11.31 6.52
N SER A 72 -12.16 10.35 6.21
CA SER A 72 -12.58 8.95 6.06
C SER A 72 -13.00 8.32 7.39
N LYS A 73 -12.44 8.78 8.51
CA LYS A 73 -12.98 8.46 9.84
C LYS A 73 -14.40 9.03 10.06
N CYS A 74 -14.89 9.95 9.22
CA CYS A 74 -16.28 10.41 9.27
C CYS A 74 -17.23 9.43 8.57
N GLU A 75 -16.73 8.39 7.91
CA GLU A 75 -17.57 7.33 7.35
C GLU A 75 -18.16 6.42 8.44
N LYS A 76 -17.55 6.44 9.64
CA LYS A 76 -18.02 5.74 10.85
C LYS A 76 -19.01 6.56 11.70
N LEU A 77 -19.65 7.57 11.12
CA LEU A 77 -20.69 8.33 11.82
C LEU A 77 -21.88 7.41 12.16
N PRO A 78 -22.55 7.59 13.29
CA PRO A 78 -23.72 6.80 13.68
C PRO A 78 -24.89 6.90 12.66
N PRO A 79 -25.82 5.92 12.66
CA PRO A 79 -26.93 5.81 11.71
C PRO A 79 -27.77 7.06 11.46
N HIS A 80 -27.90 7.93 12.46
CA HIS A 80 -28.69 9.16 12.40
C HIS A 80 -28.04 10.30 11.61
N GLU A 81 -26.79 10.14 11.14
CA GLU A 81 -26.05 11.13 10.35
C GLU A 81 -25.87 10.67 8.88
N ARG A 82 -26.94 10.09 8.30
CA ARG A 82 -26.92 9.58 6.90
C ARG A 82 -26.58 10.69 5.91
N ASP A 83 -27.14 11.88 6.08
CA ASP A 83 -26.90 13.05 5.22
C ASP A 83 -25.44 13.52 5.27
N GLU A 84 -24.79 13.44 6.44
CA GLU A 84 -23.38 13.82 6.57
C GLU A 84 -22.49 12.80 5.85
N ARG A 85 -22.81 11.51 5.94
CA ARG A 85 -22.07 10.46 5.21
C ARG A 85 -22.17 10.61 3.70
N GLU A 86 -23.37 10.86 3.20
CA GLU A 86 -23.58 11.10 1.77
C GLU A 86 -22.85 12.37 1.33
N TRP A 87 -22.89 13.44 2.13
CA TRP A 87 -22.14 14.66 1.87
C TRP A 87 -20.62 14.42 1.80
N ILE A 88 -20.06 13.64 2.74
CA ILE A 88 -18.64 13.27 2.75
C ILE A 88 -18.29 12.40 1.54
N HIS A 89 -19.15 11.44 1.19
CA HIS A 89 -18.95 10.58 0.02
C HIS A 89 -18.89 11.43 -1.25
N ASN A 90 -19.84 12.34 -1.43
CA ASN A 90 -19.91 13.22 -2.60
C ASN A 90 -18.74 14.20 -2.66
N LEU A 91 -18.32 14.76 -1.52
CA LEU A 91 -17.11 15.57 -1.41
C LEU A 91 -15.88 14.78 -1.87
N ARG A 92 -15.79 13.51 -1.47
CA ARG A 92 -14.69 12.63 -1.85
C ARG A 92 -14.70 12.36 -3.36
N GLN A 93 -15.84 11.97 -3.93
CA GLN A 93 -15.93 11.69 -5.37
C GLN A 93 -15.50 12.90 -6.22
N GLU A 94 -15.85 14.12 -5.81
CA GLU A 94 -15.48 15.33 -6.54
C GLU A 94 -13.99 15.69 -6.38
N ALA A 95 -13.45 15.62 -5.16
CA ALA A 95 -12.08 16.05 -4.89
C ALA A 95 -11.03 14.99 -5.26
N LEU A 96 -11.39 13.70 -5.19
CA LEU A 96 -10.45 12.58 -5.23
C LEU A 96 -9.64 12.53 -6.53
N PRO A 97 -10.22 12.63 -7.75
CA PRO A 97 -9.44 12.52 -8.98
C PRO A 97 -8.34 13.59 -9.07
N GLY A 98 -8.68 14.84 -8.75
CA GLY A 98 -7.73 15.95 -8.77
C GLY A 98 -6.67 15.88 -7.67
N VAL A 99 -7.00 15.27 -6.53
CA VAL A 99 -6.05 15.04 -5.42
C VAL A 99 -5.13 13.84 -5.71
N MET A 100 -5.63 12.79 -6.36
CA MET A 100 -4.82 11.60 -6.70
C MET A 100 -3.69 11.94 -7.64
N ALA A 101 -3.94 12.70 -8.72
CA ALA A 101 -2.88 13.12 -9.64
C ALA A 101 -1.76 13.92 -8.95
N LEU A 102 -2.12 14.80 -8.01
CA LEU A 102 -1.14 15.56 -7.21
C LEU A 102 -0.37 14.67 -6.23
N ARG A 103 -1.01 13.62 -5.70
CA ARG A 103 -0.35 12.64 -4.83
C ARG A 103 0.65 11.79 -5.58
N ASP A 104 0.30 11.33 -6.77
CA ASP A 104 1.21 10.55 -7.59
C ASP A 104 2.45 11.39 -7.93
N SER A 105 2.24 12.67 -8.25
CA SER A 105 3.32 13.64 -8.44
C SER A 105 4.18 13.82 -7.17
N LEU A 106 3.53 13.95 -6.00
CA LEU A 106 4.23 14.09 -4.72
C LEU A 106 5.07 12.84 -4.40
N GLU A 107 4.58 11.67 -4.79
CA GLU A 107 5.27 10.41 -4.59
C GLU A 107 6.53 10.29 -5.45
N LEU A 108 6.44 10.67 -6.73
CA LEU A 108 7.59 10.75 -7.60
C LEU A 108 8.67 11.69 -7.03
N GLN A 109 8.29 12.82 -6.43
CA GLN A 109 9.25 13.72 -5.80
C GLN A 109 9.88 13.14 -4.53
N ARG A 110 9.14 12.36 -3.73
CA ARG A 110 9.70 11.64 -2.57
C ARG A 110 10.71 10.59 -3.00
N GLU A 111 10.39 9.81 -4.04
CA GLU A 111 11.32 8.83 -4.59
C GLU A 111 12.59 9.51 -5.12
N LYS A 112 12.43 10.63 -5.83
CA LYS A 112 13.56 11.44 -6.28
C LYS A 112 14.42 11.90 -5.12
N LEU A 113 13.81 12.45 -4.07
CA LEU A 113 14.53 12.91 -2.87
C LEU A 113 15.30 11.78 -2.19
N ILE A 114 14.69 10.60 -2.04
CA ILE A 114 15.38 9.42 -1.47
C ILE A 114 16.59 9.03 -2.31
N ARG A 115 16.48 9.03 -3.65
CA ARG A 115 17.61 8.72 -4.54
C ARG A 115 18.74 9.74 -4.42
N LEU A 116 18.42 11.03 -4.36
CA LEU A 116 19.42 12.10 -4.19
C LEU A 116 20.18 11.94 -2.87
N LEU A 117 19.46 11.63 -1.78
CA LEU A 117 20.06 11.41 -0.46
C LEU A 117 20.91 10.14 -0.36
N GLN A 118 20.74 9.19 -1.28
CA GLN A 118 21.54 7.96 -1.35
C GLN A 118 22.80 8.12 -2.22
N SER A 119 22.96 9.24 -2.92
CA SER A 119 24.15 9.53 -3.71
C SER A 119 25.39 9.64 -2.82
N PRO A 120 26.57 9.14 -3.23
CA PRO A 120 27.81 9.33 -2.49
C PRO A 120 28.19 10.81 -2.35
N GLU A 121 27.79 11.64 -3.31
CA GLU A 121 27.90 13.10 -3.27
C GLU A 121 26.51 13.70 -3.53
N PRO A 122 25.74 14.02 -2.47
CA PRO A 122 24.40 14.59 -2.62
C PRO A 122 24.45 16.04 -3.10
N ASP A 123 23.74 16.35 -4.19
CA ASP A 123 23.57 17.73 -4.66
C ASP A 123 22.56 18.47 -3.76
N SER A 124 23.07 19.40 -2.94
CA SER A 124 22.26 20.19 -2.01
C SER A 124 21.23 21.07 -2.71
N VAL A 125 21.55 21.60 -3.90
CA VAL A 125 20.67 22.46 -4.68
C VAL A 125 19.50 21.65 -5.22
N GLU A 126 19.77 20.45 -5.77
CA GLU A 126 18.72 19.58 -6.30
C GLU A 126 17.81 19.03 -5.18
N ILE A 127 18.38 18.73 -4.01
CA ILE A 127 17.63 18.35 -2.81
C ILE A 127 16.66 19.46 -2.39
N GLU A 128 17.15 20.70 -2.30
CA GLU A 128 16.34 21.84 -1.90
C GLU A 128 15.20 22.09 -2.91
N GLN A 129 15.50 22.06 -4.21
CA GLN A 129 14.49 22.17 -5.27
C GLN A 129 13.42 21.08 -5.17
N THR A 130 13.84 19.83 -4.95
CA THR A 130 12.93 18.69 -4.80
C THR A 130 12.03 18.87 -3.57
N TYR A 131 12.59 19.33 -2.45
CA TYR A 131 11.84 19.61 -1.23
C TYR A 131 10.82 20.76 -1.42
N ASN A 132 11.22 21.86 -2.07
CA ASN A 132 10.34 22.97 -2.38
C ASN A 132 9.17 22.52 -3.26
N ARG A 133 9.45 21.70 -4.28
CA ARG A 133 8.41 21.12 -5.14
C ARG A 133 7.44 20.22 -4.37
N MET A 134 7.93 19.42 -3.43
CA MET A 134 7.07 18.63 -2.55
C MET A 134 6.14 19.53 -1.70
N THR A 135 6.66 20.66 -1.22
CA THR A 135 5.87 21.62 -0.43
C THR A 135 4.76 22.24 -1.28
N GLU A 136 5.07 22.69 -2.49
CA GLU A 136 4.07 23.21 -3.44
C GLU A 136 2.96 22.18 -3.73
N LEU A 137 3.32 20.92 -3.95
CA LEU A 137 2.35 19.84 -4.21
C LEU A 137 1.44 19.59 -2.99
N ARG A 138 1.98 19.64 -1.76
CA ARG A 138 1.18 19.54 -0.54
C ARG A 138 0.20 20.70 -0.42
N THR A 139 0.65 21.93 -0.62
CA THR A 139 -0.21 23.11 -0.61
C THR A 139 -1.29 23.03 -1.68
N ALA A 140 -0.97 22.53 -2.87
CA ALA A 140 -1.94 22.32 -3.94
C ALA A 140 -3.01 21.28 -3.58
N ILE A 141 -2.62 20.18 -2.92
CA ILE A 141 -3.56 19.17 -2.40
C ILE A 141 -4.50 19.81 -1.37
N GLU A 142 -3.95 20.51 -0.37
CA GLU A 142 -4.73 21.18 0.67
C GLU A 142 -5.70 22.20 0.09
N ARG A 143 -5.25 23.01 -0.86
CA ARG A 143 -6.08 23.99 -1.56
C ARG A 143 -7.23 23.32 -2.32
N LYS A 144 -6.98 22.23 -3.06
CA LYS A 144 -8.05 21.50 -3.76
C LYS A 144 -9.10 20.96 -2.81
N ILE A 145 -8.67 20.38 -1.68
CA ILE A 145 -9.60 19.85 -0.69
C ILE A 145 -10.41 20.98 -0.05
N PHE A 146 -9.75 22.08 0.32
CA PHE A 146 -10.42 23.25 0.88
C PHE A 146 -11.48 23.83 -0.08
N GLU A 147 -11.15 23.98 -1.37
CA GLU A 147 -12.10 24.47 -2.37
C GLU A 147 -13.30 23.51 -2.56
N ALA A 148 -13.06 22.19 -2.50
CA ALA A 148 -14.14 21.21 -2.53
C ALA A 148 -15.07 21.34 -1.31
N ILE A 149 -14.50 21.47 -0.11
CA ILE A 149 -15.28 21.68 1.14
C ILE A 149 -16.07 22.99 1.05
N LYS A 150 -15.41 24.08 0.67
CA LYS A 150 -16.03 25.40 0.54
C LYS A 150 -17.20 25.39 -0.43
N ARG A 151 -17.09 24.66 -1.55
CA ARG A 151 -18.17 24.50 -2.52
C ARG A 151 -19.33 23.71 -1.93
N LYS A 152 -19.05 22.51 -1.42
CA LYS A 152 -20.08 21.61 -0.87
C LYS A 152 -20.76 22.14 0.40
N THR A 153 -20.10 23.02 1.16
CA THR A 153 -20.70 23.65 2.34
C THR A 153 -21.65 24.81 2.02
N ARG A 154 -21.57 25.40 0.82
CA ARG A 154 -22.49 26.49 0.40
C ARG A 154 -23.93 26.00 0.25
N ASP A 155 -24.10 24.78 -0.23
CA ASP A 155 -25.41 24.18 -0.50
C ASP A 155 -26.11 23.65 0.77
N LEU A 156 -25.42 23.67 1.92
CA LEU A 156 -25.94 23.17 3.17
C LEU A 156 -26.76 24.24 3.93
N PRO A 157 -27.85 23.83 4.60
CA PRO A 157 -28.53 24.66 5.60
C PRO A 157 -27.54 25.15 6.67
N PRO A 158 -27.76 26.34 7.27
CA PRO A 158 -26.85 26.92 8.26
C PRO A 158 -26.52 25.97 9.43
N GLU A 159 -27.51 25.23 9.92
CA GLU A 159 -27.35 24.27 11.01
C GLU A 159 -26.46 23.08 10.63
N ALA A 160 -26.70 22.47 9.47
CA ALA A 160 -25.91 21.36 8.95
C ALA A 160 -24.46 21.81 8.67
N ARG A 161 -24.29 23.01 8.11
CA ARG A 161 -22.99 23.63 7.87
C ARG A 161 -22.21 23.81 9.17
N ALA A 162 -22.85 24.32 10.23
CA ALA A 162 -22.23 24.51 11.53
C ALA A 162 -21.79 23.17 12.15
N ARG A 163 -22.62 22.11 12.06
CA ARG A 163 -22.26 20.76 12.53
C ARG A 163 -21.05 20.21 11.79
N ILE A 164 -21.08 20.23 10.46
CA ILE A 164 -20.00 19.72 9.61
C ILE A 164 -18.70 20.48 9.86
N LEU A 165 -18.73 21.80 9.95
CA LEU A 165 -17.54 22.62 10.23
C LEU A 165 -16.99 22.37 11.64
N ASN A 166 -17.84 22.17 12.65
CA ASN A 166 -17.40 21.81 13.99
C ASN A 166 -16.77 20.41 14.03
N ASN A 167 -17.36 19.45 13.31
CA ASN A 167 -16.82 18.10 13.18
C ASN A 167 -15.47 18.09 12.45
N LEU A 168 -15.34 18.85 11.36
CA LEU A 168 -14.08 19.10 10.69
C LEU A 168 -13.07 19.74 11.65
N GLY A 169 -13.46 20.79 12.37
CA GLY A 169 -12.54 21.50 13.25
C GLY A 169 -11.97 20.64 14.38
N ARG A 170 -12.82 19.81 15.01
CA ARG A 170 -12.38 18.84 16.03
C ARG A 170 -11.36 17.84 15.48
N ARG A 171 -11.49 17.46 14.21
CA ARG A 171 -10.61 16.48 13.56
C ARG A 171 -9.34 17.09 12.99
N LEU A 172 -9.37 18.38 12.64
CA LEU A 172 -8.25 19.11 12.03
C LEU A 172 -7.38 19.84 13.05
N GLY A 173 -7.96 20.44 14.08
CA GLY A 173 -7.22 21.25 15.06
C GLY A 173 -6.71 20.48 16.29
N GLY A 174 -6.92 19.16 16.33
CA GLY A 174 -6.67 18.36 17.53
C GLY A 174 -7.43 18.86 18.77
N ARG A 175 -7.00 18.43 19.97
CA ARG A 175 -7.65 18.79 21.25
C ARG A 175 -7.71 20.31 21.52
N ALA A 176 -6.82 21.10 20.91
CA ALA A 176 -6.72 22.54 21.14
C ALA A 176 -7.92 23.34 20.61
N TRP A 177 -8.49 22.94 19.46
CA TRP A 177 -9.63 23.67 18.88
C TRP A 177 -10.94 23.37 19.64
N GLY A 178 -11.09 22.15 20.15
CA GLY A 178 -12.24 21.77 21.00
C GLY A 178 -12.32 22.60 22.29
N HIS A 179 -11.18 22.90 22.92
CA HIS A 179 -11.11 23.69 24.15
C HIS A 179 -11.52 25.15 23.91
N LYS A 180 -11.01 25.77 22.83
CA LYS A 180 -11.27 27.18 22.49
C LYS A 180 -12.72 27.46 22.11
N MET A 181 -13.40 26.50 21.49
CA MET A 181 -14.82 26.62 21.15
C MET A 181 -15.74 26.42 22.36
N LYS A 182 -15.31 25.63 23.35
CA LYS A 182 -16.07 25.45 24.60
C LYS A 182 -16.06 26.74 25.43
N GLU A 183 -14.90 27.38 25.57
CA GLU A 183 -14.78 28.69 26.23
C GLU A 183 -15.63 29.80 25.59
N ARG A 184 -15.87 29.73 24.27
CA ARG A 184 -16.72 30.72 23.56
C ARG A 184 -18.22 30.49 23.71
N ARG A 185 -18.66 29.31 24.17
CA ARG A 185 -20.07 29.03 24.45
C ARG A 185 -20.46 29.33 25.90
N GLU A 186 -19.47 29.41 26.78
CA GLU A 186 -19.64 29.72 28.21
C GLU A 186 -19.53 31.23 28.50
N ARG A 187 -19.28 32.05 27.46
CA ARG A 187 -19.36 33.52 27.48
C ARG A 187 -20.55 33.97 26.65
#